data_AF-A0A1M6IUL7-F1
#
_entry.id   AF-A0A1M6IUL7-F1
#
_cell.length_a   1.000
_cell.length_b   1.000
_cell.length_c   1.000
_cell.angle_alpha   90.00
_cell.angle_beta   90.00
_cell.angle_gamma   90.00
#
_symmetry.space_group_name_H-M   'P 1'
#
loop_
_entity.id
_entity.type
_entity.pdbx_description
1 polymer ?
#
loop_
_entity_poly.entity_id
_entity_poly.type
_entity_poly.pdbx_seq_one_letter_code
_entity_poly.pdbx_strand_id
1 'polypeptide(L)'
;MSLTQEQREEIEKMAYRLIPPGMIAINIGVDETDFLAELRTPGTEVRIAFYRGHLRQMVEVREAIIKSAINGSNPAQQELIKFFKSQQQYLEYE
;
A
#
# COMPACT_ATOMS: atom_id res chain seq x y z
N MET A 1 -11.80 13.68 8.38
CA MET A 1 -11.01 14.93 8.27
C MET A 1 -11.10 15.42 6.83
N SER A 2 -11.03 16.72 6.57
CA SER A 2 -11.01 17.25 5.19
C SER A 2 -9.57 17.53 4.77
N LEU A 3 -9.08 16.86 3.73
CA LEU A 3 -7.73 17.07 3.21
C LEU A 3 -7.74 18.06 2.05
N THR A 4 -6.64 18.78 1.87
CA THR A 4 -6.39 19.48 0.61
C THR A 4 -5.99 18.48 -0.48
N GLN A 5 -6.08 18.89 -1.74
CA GLN A 5 -5.62 18.06 -2.86
C GLN A 5 -4.13 17.73 -2.74
N GLU A 6 -3.31 18.72 -2.37
CA GLU A 6 -1.88 18.57 -2.15
C GLU A 6 -1.56 17.55 -1.04
N GLN A 7 -2.31 17.59 0.08
CA GLN A 7 -2.13 16.62 1.16
C GLN A 7 -2.48 15.20 0.70
N ARG A 8 -3.56 15.02 -0.08
CA ARG A 8 -3.90 13.70 -0.64
C ARG A 8 -2.82 13.17 -1.57
N GLU A 9 -2.28 14.02 -2.43
CA GLU A 9 -1.18 13.66 -3.34
C GLU A 9 0.09 13.28 -2.57
N GLU A 10 0.44 14.03 -1.52
CA GLU A 10 1.63 13.71 -0.72
C GLU A 10 1.45 12.41 0.08
N ILE A 11 0.25 12.12 0.61
CA ILE A 11 -0.07 10.82 1.24
C ILE A 11 0.17 9.68 0.25
N GLU A 12 -0.41 9.76 -0.96
CA GLU A 12 -0.27 8.72 -1.97
C GLU A 12 1.21 8.49 -2.34
N LYS A 13 1.92 9.59 -2.60
CA LYS A 13 3.32 9.62 -3.01
C LYS A 13 4.27 9.12 -1.90
N MET A 14 3.96 9.33 -0.62
CA MET A 14 4.72 8.78 0.50
C MET A 14 4.38 7.32 0.80
N ALA A 15 3.10 6.94 0.71
CA ALA A 15 2.66 5.56 0.88
C ALA A 15 3.27 4.64 -0.19
N TYR A 16 3.39 5.13 -1.43
CA TYR A 16 4.14 4.48 -2.50
C TYR A 16 5.61 4.22 -2.10
N ARG A 17 6.24 5.16 -1.40
CA ARG A 17 7.62 4.99 -0.89
C ARG A 17 7.71 4.19 0.40
N LEU A 18 6.63 3.51 0.80
CA LEU A 18 6.54 2.69 2.00
C LEU A 18 6.84 3.46 3.30
N ILE A 19 6.54 4.76 3.32
CA ILE A 19 6.67 5.57 4.54
C ILE A 19 5.53 5.21 5.51
N PRO A 20 5.82 5.02 6.81
CA PRO A 20 4.79 4.70 7.80
C PRO A 20 3.72 5.80 7.93
N PRO A 21 2.43 5.45 8.14
CA PRO A 21 1.32 6.41 8.27
C PRO A 21 1.56 7.58 9.24
N GLY A 22 2.12 7.33 10.43
CA GLY A 22 2.39 8.39 11.41
C GLY A 22 3.37 9.43 10.90
N MET A 23 4.43 9.00 10.20
CA MET A 23 5.39 9.91 9.58
C MET A 23 4.76 10.73 8.45
N ILE A 24 3.81 10.15 7.72
CA ILE A 24 3.04 10.87 6.69
C ILE A 24 2.18 11.94 7.35
N ALA A 25 1.48 11.61 8.45
CA ALA A 25 0.66 12.56 9.20
C ALA A 25 1.47 13.77 9.70
N ILE A 26 2.66 13.52 10.27
CA ILE A 26 3.61 14.56 10.66
C ILE A 26 3.99 15.43 9.45
N ASN A 27 4.32 14.80 8.31
CA ASN A 27 4.76 15.52 7.11
C ASN A 27 3.67 16.44 6.52
N ILE A 28 2.40 16.02 6.56
CA ILE A 28 1.28 16.82 6.04
C ILE A 28 0.70 17.78 7.09
N GLY A 29 1.26 17.82 8.30
CA GLY A 29 0.90 18.76 9.36
C GLY A 29 -0.45 18.47 10.03
N VAL A 30 -0.83 17.20 10.18
CA VAL A 30 -2.09 16.79 10.85
C VAL A 30 -1.80 15.94 12.09
N ASP A 31 -2.79 15.81 12.97
CA ASP A 31 -2.69 14.93 14.14
C ASP A 31 -2.56 13.46 13.71
N GLU A 32 -1.59 12.76 14.30
CA GLU A 32 -1.28 11.37 13.97
C GLU A 32 -2.40 10.40 14.38
N THR A 33 -3.06 10.67 15.51
CA THR A 33 -4.14 9.81 16.04
C THR A 33 -5.36 9.90 15.13
N ASP A 34 -5.74 11.11 14.74
CA ASP A 34 -6.84 11.36 13.81
C ASP A 34 -6.56 10.75 12.43
N PHE A 35 -5.34 10.93 11.91
CA PHE A 35 -4.93 10.31 10.64
C PHE A 35 -5.04 8.79 10.67
N LEU A 36 -4.58 8.16 11.75
CA LEU A 36 -4.65 6.70 11.91
C LEU A 36 -6.09 6.21 12.06
N ALA A 37 -6.95 6.96 12.75
CA ALA A 37 -8.38 6.64 12.84
C ALA A 37 -9.05 6.70 11.47
N GLU A 38 -8.79 7.75 10.69
CA GLU A 38 -9.29 7.92 9.32
C GLU A 38 -8.77 6.80 8.40
N LEU A 39 -7.47 6.49 8.44
CA LEU A 39 -6.86 5.41 7.66
C LEU A 39 -7.54 4.04 7.90
N ARG A 40 -7.91 3.77 9.15
CA ARG A 40 -8.62 2.53 9.55
C ARG A 40 -10.08 2.52 9.15
N THR A 41 -10.68 3.68 8.88
CA THR A 41 -12.10 3.82 8.54
C THR A 41 -12.32 3.67 7.03
N PRO A 42 -13.13 2.70 6.56
CA PRO A 42 -13.43 2.54 5.15
C PRO A 42 -14.02 3.80 4.51
N GLY A 43 -13.60 4.13 3.29
CA GLY A 43 -14.15 5.22 2.50
C GLY A 43 -13.60 6.62 2.80
N THR A 44 -12.72 6.79 3.79
CA THR A 44 -12.09 8.09 4.07
C THR A 44 -11.09 8.49 3.00
N GLU A 45 -10.87 9.80 2.83
CA GLU A 45 -9.88 10.32 1.88
C GLU A 45 -8.46 9.87 2.22
N VAL A 46 -8.12 9.85 3.52
CA VAL A 46 -6.83 9.34 4.03
C VAL A 46 -6.62 7.90 3.58
N ARG A 47 -7.60 7.03 3.83
CA ARG A 47 -7.52 5.61 3.47
C ARG A 47 -7.36 5.44 1.97
N ILE A 48 -8.18 6.13 1.18
CA ILE A 48 -8.13 6.01 -0.28
C ILE A 48 -6.77 6.44 -0.82
N ALA A 49 -6.25 7.61 -0.41
CA ALA A 49 -4.95 8.10 -0.86
C ALA A 49 -3.80 7.17 -0.42
N PHE A 50 -3.79 6.74 0.84
CA PHE A 50 -2.74 5.87 1.37
C PHE A 50 -2.70 4.52 0.64
N TYR A 51 -3.85 3.86 0.51
CA TYR A 51 -3.92 2.53 -0.11
C TYR A 51 -3.72 2.59 -1.62
N ARG A 52 -4.04 3.69 -2.32
CA ARG A 52 -3.67 3.88 -3.73
C ARG A 52 -2.17 3.85 -3.92
N GLY A 53 -1.44 4.63 -3.12
CA GLY A 53 0.02 4.68 -3.19
C GLY A 53 0.66 3.34 -2.85
N HIS A 54 0.19 2.71 -1.77
CA HIS A 54 0.65 1.40 -1.34
C HIS A 54 0.38 0.30 -2.39
N LEU A 55 -0.81 0.29 -2.99
CA LEU A 55 -1.17 -0.66 -4.04
C LEU A 55 -0.30 -0.48 -5.28
N ARG A 56 -0.05 0.77 -5.69
CA ARG A 56 0.83 1.05 -6.83
C ARG A 56 2.24 0.48 -6.60
N GLN A 57 2.83 0.70 -5.43
CA GLN A 57 4.14 0.12 -5.09
C GLN A 57 4.10 -1.41 -5.10
N MET A 58 3.03 -2.00 -4.56
CA MET A 58 2.84 -3.44 -4.55
C MET A 58 2.78 -4.02 -5.97
N VAL A 59 2.08 -3.36 -6.89
CA VAL A 59 2.01 -3.76 -8.30
C VAL A 59 3.39 -3.73 -8.94
N GLU A 60 4.11 -2.62 -8.83
CA GLU A 60 5.44 -2.47 -9.45
C GLU A 60 6.46 -3.51 -8.92
N VAL A 61 6.45 -3.76 -7.60
CA VAL A 61 7.30 -4.81 -6.99
C VAL A 61 6.90 -6.20 -7.49
N ARG A 62 5.60 -6.51 -7.55
CA ARG A 62 5.13 -7.81 -8.04
C ARG A 62 5.48 -8.02 -9.51
N GLU A 63 5.36 -7.01 -10.36
CA GLU A 63 5.78 -7.07 -11.76
C GLU A 63 7.28 -7.41 -11.88
N ALA A 64 8.13 -6.77 -11.08
CA ALA A 64 9.56 -7.06 -11.05
C ALA A 64 9.85 -8.51 -10.61
N ILE A 65 9.14 -9.01 -9.59
CA ILE A 65 9.26 -10.40 -9.12
C ILE A 65 8.80 -11.38 -10.21
N ILE A 66 7.66 -11.11 -10.86
CA ILE A 66 7.14 -11.93 -11.97
C ILE A 66 8.19 -12.02 -13.09
N LYS A 67 8.73 -10.89 -13.52
CA LYS A 67 9.77 -10.85 -14.56
C LYS A 67 11.02 -11.64 -14.15
N SER A 68 11.47 -11.53 -12.89
CA SER A 68 12.61 -12.28 -12.38
C SER A 68 12.34 -13.80 -12.36
N ALA A 69 11.14 -14.22 -11.97
CA ALA A 69 10.74 -15.62 -11.95
C ALA A 69 10.66 -16.23 -13.36
N ILE A 70 10.13 -15.47 -14.34
CA ILE A 70 10.11 -15.85 -15.77
C ILE A 70 11.53 -16.08 -16.29
N ASN A 71 12.49 -15.27 -15.84
CA ASN A 71 13.90 -15.42 -16.17
C ASN A 71 14.63 -16.53 -15.39
N GLY A 72 13.91 -17.37 -14.64
CA GLY A 72 14.45 -18.55 -13.98
C GLY A 72 14.96 -18.34 -12.54
N SER A 73 14.68 -17.18 -11.91
CA SER A 73 15.05 -16.95 -10.52
C SER A 73 14.21 -17.82 -9.56
N ASN A 74 14.82 -18.87 -9.00
CA ASN A 74 14.16 -19.74 -8.03
C ASN A 74 13.63 -18.98 -6.79
N PRO A 75 14.37 -18.02 -6.18
CA PRO A 75 13.81 -17.21 -5.09
C PRO A 75 12.54 -16.44 -5.48
N ALA A 76 12.50 -15.88 -6.69
CA ALA A 76 11.31 -15.16 -7.17
C ALA A 76 10.12 -16.11 -7.41
N GLN A 77 10.37 -17.31 -7.93
CA GLN A 77 9.35 -18.35 -8.11
C GLN A 77 8.75 -18.79 -6.75
N GLN A 78 9.60 -19.00 -5.74
CA GLN A 78 9.14 -19.31 -4.38
C GLN A 78 8.28 -18.19 -3.79
N GLU A 79 8.64 -16.93 -4.05
CA GLU A 79 7.85 -15.78 -3.59
C GLU A 79 6.48 -15.71 -4.27
N LEU A 80 6.40 -15.95 -5.59
CA LEU A 80 5.12 -16.04 -6.30
C LEU A 80 4.22 -17.15 -5.76
N ILE A 81 4.78 -18.31 -5.42
CA ILE A 81 4.01 -19.40 -4.80
C ILE A 81 3.38 -18.94 -3.48
N LYS A 82 4.07 -18.13 -2.66
CA LYS A 82 3.49 -17.56 -1.44
C LYS A 82 2.34 -16.61 -1.77
N PHE A 83 2.47 -15.77 -2.80
CA PHE A 83 1.40 -14.88 -3.24
C PHE A 83 0.17 -15.67 -3.72
N PHE A 84 0.34 -16.75 -4.48
CA PHE A 84 -0.78 -17.60 -4.88
C PHE A 84 -1.51 -18.22 -3.68
N LYS A 85 -0.76 -18.74 -2.70
CA LYS A 85 -1.35 -19.31 -1.48
C LYS A 85 -2.12 -18.28 -0.67
N SER A 86 -1.61 -17.04 -0.54
CA SER A 86 -2.31 -16.00 0.21
C SER A 86 -3.60 -15.54 -0.50
N GLN A 87 -3.63 -15.52 -1.83
CA GLN A 87 -4.85 -15.23 -2.58
C GLN A 87 -5.89 -16.36 -2.48
N GLN A 88 -5.47 -17.62 -2.56
CA GLN A 88 -6.37 -18.75 -2.33
C GLN A 88 -7.00 -18.69 -0.95
N GLN A 89 -6.18 -18.46 0.08
CA GLN A 89 -6.67 -18.29 1.44
C GLN A 89 -7.69 -17.15 1.53
N TYR A 90 -7.41 -15.99 0.94
CA TYR A 90 -8.35 -14.87 0.96
C TYR A 90 -9.72 -15.24 0.35
N LEU A 91 -9.72 -15.93 -0.80
CA LEU A 91 -10.95 -16.37 -1.48
C LEU A 91 -11.72 -17.46 -0.73
N GLU A 92 -11.06 -18.22 0.14
CA GLU A 92 -11.70 -19.26 0.96
C GLU A 92 -12.39 -18.70 2.22
N TYR A 93 -11.98 -17.50 2.68
CA TYR A 93 -12.47 -16.89 3.93
C TYR A 93 -13.26 -15.57 3.72
N GLU A 94 -13.47 -15.15 2.48
CA GLU A 94 -14.53 -14.19 2.09
C GLU A 94 -15.88 -14.92 1.89
#